data_AF-L8K268-F1
#
_entry.id   AF-L8K268-F1
#
_cell.length_a   1.000
_cell.length_b   1.000
_cell.length_c   1.000
_cell.angle_alpha   90.00
_cell.angle_beta   90.00
_cell.angle_gamma   90.00
#
_symmetry.space_group_name_H-M   'P 1'
#
loop_
_entity.id
_entity.type
_entity.pdbx_description
1 polymer ?
#
loop_
_entity_poly.entity_id
_entity_poly.type
_entity_poly.pdbx_seq_one_letter_code
_entity_poly.pdbx_strand_id
1 'polypeptide(L)'
;MKNMDWIEIVGHLGALLSSITFIPQVYKVYKSKSVGDLSLYMMLIVFSSTLVWLVYGIALTLWPVILANGFICFLSTLLIYFKFAFAKRTIPVVPVDENLN
;
A
#
# COMPACT_ATOMS: atom_id res chain seq x y z
N MET A 1 12.44 -31.31 -20.95
CA MET A 1 13.65 -30.45 -20.93
C MET A 1 13.20 -29.00 -20.79
N LYS A 2 13.95 -28.21 -20.00
CA LYS A 2 13.70 -26.83 -19.52
C LYS A 2 12.96 -25.91 -20.51
N ASN A 3 11.69 -25.61 -20.21
CA ASN A 3 11.04 -24.33 -20.51
C ASN A 3 10.87 -23.46 -19.23
N MET A 4 11.59 -23.82 -18.16
CA MET A 4 11.43 -23.23 -16.81
C MET A 4 12.12 -21.87 -16.66
N ASP A 5 13.17 -21.59 -17.44
CA ASP A 5 14.04 -20.43 -17.22
C ASP A 5 13.30 -19.09 -17.40
N TRP A 6 12.54 -18.96 -18.49
CA TRP A 6 11.80 -17.73 -18.76
C TRP A 6 10.61 -17.55 -17.79
N ILE A 7 9.99 -18.64 -17.34
CA ILE A 7 8.90 -18.60 -16.34
C ILE A 7 9.44 -18.11 -15.00
N GLU A 8 10.59 -18.63 -14.57
CA GLU A 8 11.27 -18.18 -13.35
C GLU A 8 11.65 -16.70 -13.44
N ILE A 9 12.25 -16.27 -14.55
CA ILE A 9 12.61 -14.87 -14.79
C ILE A 9 11.37 -13.96 -14.74
N VAL A 10 10.29 -14.32 -15.44
CA VAL A 10 9.05 -13.53 -15.45
C VAL A 10 8.40 -13.51 -14.05
N GLY A 11 8.44 -14.62 -13.32
CA GLY A 11 7.95 -14.68 -11.94
C GLY A 11 8.73 -13.77 -10.99
N HIS A 12 10.06 -13.75 -11.10
CA HIS A 12 10.93 -12.88 -10.30
C HIS A 12 10.77 -11.40 -10.68
N LEU A 13 10.67 -11.11 -11.99
CA LEU A 13 10.43 -9.76 -12.47
C LEU A 13 9.04 -9.24 -12.05
N GLY A 14 8.02 -10.09 -12.15
CA GLY A 14 6.67 -9.78 -11.67
C GLY A 14 6.65 -9.51 -10.17
N ALA A 15 7.35 -10.32 -9.37
CA ALA A 15 7.50 -10.11 -7.93
C ALA A 15 8.21 -8.79 -7.62
N LEU A 16 9.29 -8.46 -8.34
CA LEU A 16 10.04 -7.22 -8.18
C LEU A 16 9.17 -5.99 -8.52
N LEU A 17 8.54 -5.98 -9.69
CA LEU A 17 7.70 -4.86 -10.15
C LEU A 17 6.50 -4.65 -9.23
N SER A 18 5.86 -5.73 -8.78
CA SER A 18 4.75 -5.66 -7.83
C SER A 18 5.21 -5.07 -6.48
N SER A 19 6.37 -5.51 -5.98
CA SER A 19 6.94 -5.02 -4.72
C SER A 19 7.18 -3.51 -4.74
N ILE A 20 7.74 -2.98 -5.83
CA ILE A 20 8.07 -1.55 -5.90
C ILE A 20 6.89 -0.65 -6.25
N THR A 21 5.73 -1.20 -6.63
CA THR A 21 4.56 -0.45 -7.12
C THR A 21 4.10 0.63 -6.12
N PHE A 22 4.17 0.35 -4.80
CA PHE A 22 3.71 1.28 -3.78
C PHE A 22 4.81 2.19 -3.20
N ILE A 23 6.09 1.99 -3.56
CA ILE A 23 7.20 2.80 -3.05
C ILE A 23 7.01 4.29 -3.40
N PRO A 24 6.69 4.69 -4.64
CA PRO A 24 6.52 6.10 -4.99
C PRO A 24 5.40 6.77 -4.16
N GLN A 25 4.32 6.03 -3.89
CA GLN A 25 3.19 6.53 -3.11
C GLN A 25 3.57 6.71 -1.63
N VAL A 26 4.26 5.74 -1.03
CA VAL A 26 4.78 5.82 0.34
C VAL A 26 5.73 7.00 0.47
N TYR A 27 6.68 7.15 -0.45
CA TYR A 27 7.63 8.26 -0.46
C TYR A 27 6.93 9.62 -0.57
N LYS A 28 5.95 9.75 -1.48
CA LYS A 28 5.18 10.98 -1.67
C LYS A 28 4.47 11.39 -0.38
N VAL A 29 3.74 10.46 0.25
CA VAL A 29 3.01 10.72 1.50
C VAL A 29 3.96 11.05 2.64
N TYR A 30 5.07 10.32 2.76
CA TYR A 30 6.08 10.57 3.78
C TYR A 30 6.73 11.96 3.63
N LYS A 31 7.00 12.40 2.39
CA LYS A 31 7.60 13.70 2.10
C LYS A 31 6.62 14.85 2.27
N SER A 32 5.38 14.70 1.78
CA SER A 32 4.36 15.76 1.88
C SER A 32 3.75 15.88 3.27
N LYS A 33 3.89 14.85 4.12
CA LYS A 33 3.16 14.70 5.39
C LYS A 33 1.65 14.91 5.22
N SER A 34 1.13 14.55 4.05
CA SER A 34 -0.27 14.71 3.67
C SER A 34 -0.74 13.51 2.86
N VAL A 35 -1.85 12.95 3.30
CA VAL A 35 -2.47 11.75 2.75
C VAL A 35 -3.55 12.06 1.71
N GLY A 36 -3.90 13.34 1.54
CA GLY A 36 -4.89 13.83 0.57
C GLY A 36 -6.15 12.96 0.50
N ASP A 37 -6.62 12.73 -0.73
CA ASP A 37 -7.81 11.92 -1.03
C ASP A 37 -7.51 10.43 -1.16
N LEU A 38 -6.37 9.95 -0.65
CA LEU A 38 -6.04 8.52 -0.70
C LEU A 38 -7.11 7.72 0.05
N SER A 39 -7.79 6.83 -0.66
CA SER A 39 -8.91 6.05 -0.14
C SER A 39 -8.43 5.04 0.91
N LEU A 40 -8.97 5.13 2.13
CA LEU A 40 -8.72 4.16 3.19
C LEU A 40 -9.19 2.76 2.78
N TYR A 41 -10.34 2.67 2.10
CA TYR A 41 -10.86 1.38 1.61
C TYR A 41 -9.92 0.70 0.64
N MET A 42 -9.30 1.45 -0.28
CA MET A 42 -8.31 0.90 -1.21
C MET A 42 -7.11 0.32 -0.47
N MET A 43 -6.57 1.04 0.52
CA MET A 43 -5.45 0.55 1.33
C MET A 43 -5.80 -0.71 2.12
N LEU A 44 -7.01 -0.76 2.72
CA LEU A 44 -7.49 -1.94 3.45
C LEU A 44 -7.73 -3.16 2.55
N ILE A 45 -8.23 -2.95 1.34
CA ILE A 45 -8.40 -4.03 0.36
C ILE A 45 -7.03 -4.60 -0.05
N VAL A 46 -6.05 -3.73 -0.34
CA VAL A 46 -4.69 -4.16 -0.67
C VAL A 46 -4.06 -4.94 0.48
N PHE A 47 -4.15 -4.41 1.71
CA PHE A 47 -3.63 -5.07 2.90
C PHE A 47 -4.27 -6.46 3.08
N SER A 48 -5.59 -6.55 3.08
CA SER A 48 -6.33 -7.81 3.26
C SER A 48 -6.01 -8.83 2.14
N SER A 49 -5.92 -8.36 0.90
CA SER A 49 -5.53 -9.18 -0.25
C SER A 49 -4.14 -9.79 -0.07
N THR A 50 -3.15 -8.98 0.34
CA THR A 50 -1.79 -9.49 0.58
C THR A 50 -1.73 -10.54 1.70
N LEU A 51 -2.57 -10.43 2.73
CA LEU A 51 -2.66 -11.46 3.77
C LEU A 51 -3.17 -12.80 3.20
N VAL A 52 -4.21 -12.77 2.38
CA VAL A 52 -4.75 -13.96 1.71
C VAL A 52 -3.69 -14.60 0.80
N TRP A 53 -2.99 -13.79 0.00
CA TRP A 53 -1.92 -14.27 -0.87
C TRP A 53 -0.71 -14.81 -0.12
N LEU A 54 -0.38 -14.25 1.05
CA LEU A 54 0.69 -14.77 1.90
C LEU A 54 0.34 -16.14 2.45
N VAL A 55 -0.90 -16.34 2.95
CA VAL A 55 -1.37 -17.65 3.40
C VAL A 55 -1.30 -18.66 2.25
N TYR A 56 -1.80 -18.30 1.08
CA TYR A 56 -1.73 -19.15 -0.12
C TYR A 56 -0.29 -19.46 -0.54
N GLY A 57 0.56 -18.45 -0.64
CA GLY A 57 1.95 -18.57 -1.07
C GLY A 57 2.78 -19.44 -0.13
N ILE A 58 2.60 -19.28 1.19
CA ILE A 58 3.25 -20.10 2.21
C ILE A 58 2.78 -21.55 2.11
N ALA A 59 1.47 -21.79 2.00
CA ALA A 59 0.90 -23.14 1.89
C ALA A 59 1.43 -23.91 0.67
N LEU A 60 1.80 -23.22 -0.40
CA LEU A 60 2.33 -23.80 -1.63
C LEU A 60 3.85 -23.57 -1.82
N THR A 61 4.55 -23.02 -0.83
CA THR A 61 6.00 -22.70 -0.91
C THR A 61 6.41 -21.85 -2.13
N LEU A 62 5.56 -20.89 -2.52
CA LEU A 62 5.76 -20.02 -3.68
C LEU A 62 6.58 -18.77 -3.32
N TRP A 63 7.91 -18.89 -3.28
CA TRP A 63 8.81 -17.82 -2.85
C TRP A 63 8.59 -16.45 -3.51
N PRO A 64 8.44 -16.31 -4.84
CA PRO A 64 8.20 -15.00 -5.45
C PRO A 64 6.90 -14.35 -4.98
N VAL A 65 5.85 -15.16 -4.76
CA VAL A 65 4.54 -14.69 -4.25
C VAL A 65 4.65 -14.24 -2.81
N ILE A 66 5.36 -15.01 -1.97
CA ILE A 66 5.58 -14.69 -0.55
C ILE A 66 6.34 -13.38 -0.43
N LEU A 67 7.47 -13.24 -1.14
CA LEU A 67 8.32 -12.04 -1.06
C LEU A 67 7.56 -10.80 -1.55
N ALA A 68 6.86 -10.89 -2.68
CA ALA A 68 6.11 -9.77 -3.22
C ALA A 68 4.98 -9.31 -2.29
N ASN A 69 4.13 -10.24 -1.84
CA ASN A 69 3.00 -9.88 -0.97
C ASN A 69 3.45 -9.45 0.42
N GLY A 70 4.56 -10.01 0.95
CA GLY A 70 5.14 -9.57 2.22
C GLY A 70 5.59 -8.11 2.16
N PHE A 71 6.28 -7.74 1.08
CA PHE A 71 6.75 -6.36 0.90
C PHE A 71 5.59 -5.38 0.66
N ILE A 72 4.59 -5.75 -0.15
CA ILE A 72 3.40 -4.91 -0.37
C ILE A 72 2.59 -4.78 0.92
N CYS A 73 2.46 -5.85 1.71
CA CYS A 73 1.80 -5.82 3.01
C CYS A 73 2.47 -4.79 3.94
N PHE A 74 3.81 -4.79 4.01
CA PHE A 74 4.58 -3.79 4.76
C PHE A 74 4.31 -2.36 4.26
N LEU A 75 4.40 -2.11 2.95
CA LEU A 75 4.16 -0.78 2.40
C LEU A 75 2.71 -0.30 2.60
N SER A 76 1.73 -1.18 2.44
CA SER A 76 0.32 -0.86 2.68
C SER A 76 0.06 -0.53 4.14
N THR A 77 0.71 -1.24 5.07
CA THR A 77 0.67 -0.95 6.51
C THR A 77 1.23 0.44 6.81
N LEU A 78 2.36 0.81 6.18
CA LEU A 78 2.92 2.18 6.31
C LEU A 78 1.95 3.24 5.77
N LEU A 79 1.29 3.01 4.64
CA LEU A 79 0.31 3.94 4.09
C LEU A 79 -0.92 4.10 5.01
N ILE A 80 -1.42 2.99 5.57
CA ILE A 80 -2.52 3.02 6.56
C ILE A 80 -2.08 3.81 7.80
N TYR A 81 -0.88 3.53 8.32
CA TYR A 81 -0.32 4.28 9.44
C TYR A 81 -0.24 5.79 9.11
N PHE A 82 0.29 6.16 7.95
CA PHE A 82 0.34 7.56 7.53
C PHE A 82 -1.05 8.17 7.39
N LYS A 83 -2.06 7.43 6.89
CA LYS A 83 -3.46 7.90 6.78
C LYS A 83 -3.97 8.40 8.12
N PHE A 84 -3.65 7.72 9.22
CA PHE A 84 -4.05 8.13 10.56
C PHE A 84 -3.09 9.15 11.18
N ALA A 85 -1.79 9.01 11.00
CA ALA A 85 -0.79 9.93 11.56
C ALA A 85 -0.83 11.34 10.95
N PHE A 86 -1.17 11.45 9.67
CA PHE A 86 -1.22 12.72 8.92
C PHE A 86 -2.65 13.18 8.62
N ALA A 87 -3.68 12.55 9.20
CA ALA A 87 -5.03 13.09 9.19
C ALA A 87 -5.04 14.41 9.96
N LYS A 88 -4.96 15.55 9.25
CA LYS A 88 -5.08 16.87 9.87
C LYS A 88 -6.42 16.94 10.61
N ARG A 89 -6.40 17.33 11.89
CA ARG A 89 -7.58 17.88 12.57
C ARG A 89 -8.10 19.01 11.68
N THR A 90 -9.28 18.86 11.08
CA THR A 90 -10.01 19.99 10.51
C THR A 90 -10.24 20.98 11.65
N ILE A 91 -9.62 22.16 11.55
CA ILE A 91 -9.95 23.27 12.45
C ILE A 91 -11.42 23.61 12.14
N PRO A 92 -12.32 23.61 13.13
CA PRO A 92 -13.70 24.02 12.89
C PRO A 92 -13.67 25.45 12.36
N VAL A 93 -14.19 25.64 11.15
CA VAL A 93 -14.43 26.99 10.63
C VAL A 93 -15.55 27.56 11.49
N VAL A 94 -15.21 28.48 12.39
CA VAL A 94 -16.21 29.24 13.14
C VAL A 94 -16.97 30.08 12.10
N PRO A 95 -18.30 29.94 11.97
CA PRO A 95 -19.08 30.81 11.10
C PRO A 95 -18.85 32.26 11.52
N VAL A 96 -18.44 33.11 10.58
CA VAL A 96 -18.44 34.55 10.82
C VAL A 96 -19.90 34.96 10.92
N ASP A 97 -20.32 35.48 12.07
CA ASP A 97 -21.67 36.00 12.23
C ASP A 97 -21.80 37.28 11.40
N GLU A 98 -22.44 37.17 10.23
CA GLU A 98 -22.72 38.28 9.32
C GLU A 98 -23.70 39.31 9.91
N ASN A 99 -24.33 39.02 11.06
CA ASN A 99 -25.31 39.90 11.71
C ASN A 99 -24.69 40.83 12.78
N LEU A 100 -23.36 40.89 12.89
CA LEU A 100 -22.65 41.76 13.86
C LEU A 100 -22.39 43.19 13.39
N ASN A 101 -23.13 43.70 12.39
CA ASN A 101 -23.05 45.09 11.90
C ASN A 101 -24.28 45.92 12.28
#